data_AF-A0A095ZA86-F1
#
_entry.id   AF-A0A095ZA86-F1
#
_cell.length_a   1.000
_cell.length_b   1.000
_cell.length_c   1.000
_cell.angle_alpha   90.00
_cell.angle_beta   90.00
_cell.angle_gamma   90.00
#
_symmetry.space_group_name_H-M   'P 1'
#
loop_
_entity.id
_entity.type
_entity.pdbx_description
1 polymer ?
#
loop_
_entity_poly.entity_id
_entity_poly.type
_entity_poly.pdbx_seq_one_letter_code
_entity_poly.pdbx_strand_id
1 'polypeptide(L)'
;MPGTERGDNYEVTHRLEEREGDRFDAQIVCECELMNRKMFETLLESQPDATFDDLRRQLRLGMGPCQGGFCSMRAAGITQQMGRGDAAHVTELMRLFLKNRWIGLWPILYGRQARQTALDDWIFQGIYDIEHLPTADDSNNSKAVR
;
A
#
# COMPACT_ATOMS: atom_id res chain seq x y z
N MET A 1 -6.17 -11.29 21.10
CA MET A 1 -5.19 -10.86 20.08
C MET A 1 -3.98 -10.32 20.82
N PRO A 2 -2.75 -10.48 20.32
CA PRO A 2 -1.61 -9.74 20.88
C PRO A 2 -1.97 -8.24 20.90
N GLY A 3 -1.88 -7.59 22.06
CA GLY A 3 -2.25 -6.18 22.25
C GLY A 3 -3.70 -5.88 22.64
N THR A 4 -4.59 -6.87 22.77
CA THR A 4 -5.90 -6.65 23.43
C THR A 4 -5.75 -6.82 24.94
N GLU A 5 -5.13 -5.85 25.59
CA GLU A 5 -5.21 -5.69 27.04
C GLU A 5 -6.48 -4.89 27.39
N ARG A 6 -7.01 -5.10 28.60
CA ARG A 6 -8.21 -4.39 29.07
C ARG A 6 -7.79 -2.95 29.45
N GLY A 7 -7.82 -2.05 28.47
CA GLY A 7 -7.48 -0.63 28.60
C GLY A 7 -8.46 0.26 27.84
N ASP A 8 -8.12 1.54 27.70
CA ASP A 8 -8.91 2.48 26.91
C ASP A 8 -9.03 2.02 25.45
N ASN A 9 -10.18 2.28 24.83
CA ASN A 9 -10.41 1.90 23.45
C ASN A 9 -9.46 2.68 22.53
N TYR A 10 -9.08 2.08 21.40
CA TYR A 10 -8.34 2.80 20.36
C TYR A 10 -9.23 3.89 19.76
N GLU A 11 -8.80 5.15 19.85
CA GLU A 11 -9.46 6.28 19.22
C GLU A 11 -8.85 6.61 17.86
N VAL A 12 -9.66 7.20 16.97
CA VAL A 12 -9.20 7.61 15.63
C VAL A 12 -8.06 8.64 15.72
N THR A 13 -8.01 9.42 16.80
CA THR A 13 -7.02 10.46 17.10
C THR A 13 -5.65 9.93 17.48
N HIS A 14 -5.54 8.71 18.04
CA HIS A 14 -4.27 8.17 18.55
C HIS A 14 -3.15 8.21 17.51
N ARG A 15 -3.46 7.88 16.24
CA ARG A 15 -2.43 7.90 15.19
C ARG A 15 -1.95 9.31 14.87
N LEU A 16 -2.85 10.28 14.86
CA LEU A 16 -2.46 11.66 14.62
C LEU A 16 -1.53 12.13 15.73
N GLU A 17 -1.88 11.86 16.98
CA GLU A 17 -1.06 12.18 18.15
C GLU A 17 0.33 11.52 18.08
N GLU A 18 0.40 10.22 17.77
CA GLU A 18 1.68 9.53 17.56
C GLU A 18 2.52 10.17 16.46
N ARG A 19 1.88 10.61 15.37
CA ARG A 19 2.56 11.20 14.20
C ARG A 19 2.92 12.66 14.41
N GLU A 20 2.25 13.38 15.29
CA GLU A 20 2.64 14.76 15.63
C GLU A 20 4.03 14.84 16.25
N GLY A 21 4.43 13.79 16.98
CA GLY A 21 5.76 13.68 17.58
C GLY A 21 6.90 13.53 16.56
N ASP A 22 6.66 12.91 15.39
CA ASP A 22 7.66 12.62 14.36
C ASP A 22 7.36 13.24 12.99
N ARG A 23 6.42 14.20 12.93
CA ARG A 23 5.87 14.75 11.67
C ARG A 23 6.89 15.40 10.72
N PHE A 24 8.06 15.77 11.22
CA PHE A 24 9.14 16.39 10.43
C PHE A 24 10.36 15.49 10.23
N ASP A 25 10.35 14.29 10.82
CA ASP A 25 11.53 13.42 10.85
C ASP A 25 11.69 12.61 9.56
N ALA A 26 10.58 12.33 8.87
CA ALA A 26 10.56 11.56 7.64
C ALA A 26 9.45 12.00 6.68
N GLN A 27 9.68 11.82 5.39
CA GLN A 27 8.69 12.08 4.35
C GLN A 27 7.42 11.23 4.56
N ILE A 28 6.24 11.84 4.44
CA ILE A 28 4.98 11.10 4.38
C ILE A 28 4.84 10.39 3.02
N VAL A 29 4.57 9.09 3.07
CA VAL A 29 4.36 8.24 1.89
C VAL A 29 2.87 8.07 1.60
N CYS A 30 2.05 7.87 2.63
CA CYS A 30 0.59 7.80 2.54
C CYS A 30 -0.04 8.84 3.48
N GLU A 31 -0.50 9.95 2.92
CA GLU A 31 -1.09 11.08 3.64
C GLU A 31 -2.37 10.68 4.37
N CYS A 32 -3.22 9.86 3.73
CA CYS A 32 -4.49 9.45 4.30
C CYS A 32 -4.37 8.56 5.54
N GLU A 33 -3.24 7.89 5.72
CA GLU A 33 -3.01 6.95 6.82
C GLU A 33 -1.83 7.39 7.70
N LEU A 34 -1.29 8.59 7.44
CA LEU A 34 -0.14 9.22 8.10
C LEU A 34 1.09 8.30 8.16
N MET A 35 1.27 7.47 7.14
CA MET A 35 2.40 6.54 7.06
C MET A 35 3.62 7.28 6.50
N ASN A 36 4.69 7.35 7.29
CA ASN A 36 5.95 7.96 6.87
C ASN A 36 6.92 6.92 6.27
N ARG A 37 7.97 7.42 5.62
CA ARG A 37 8.97 6.62 4.91
C ARG A 37 9.73 5.70 5.86
N LYS A 38 10.08 6.18 7.06
CA LYS A 38 10.79 5.40 8.07
C LYS A 38 10.00 4.17 8.49
N MET A 39 8.70 4.29 8.75
CA MET A 39 7.82 3.15 9.06
C MET A 39 7.86 2.09 7.95
N PHE A 40 7.77 2.52 6.69
CA PHE A 40 7.79 1.66 5.52
C PHE A 40 9.13 0.93 5.37
N GLU A 41 10.24 1.67 5.45
CA GLU A 41 11.60 1.13 5.33
C GLU A 41 11.92 0.15 6.47
N THR A 42 11.61 0.52 7.73
CA THR A 42 11.80 -0.35 8.89
C THR A 42 11.04 -1.66 8.75
N LEU A 43 9.80 -1.64 8.22
CA LEU A 43 9.04 -2.86 8.03
C LEU A 43 9.68 -3.75 6.97
N LEU A 44 10.07 -3.20 5.81
CA LEU A 44 10.75 -3.97 4.75
C LEU A 44 12.14 -4.48 5.17
N GLU A 45 12.83 -3.78 6.06
CA GLU A 45 14.08 -4.27 6.66
C GLU A 45 13.84 -5.44 7.60
N SER A 46 12.79 -5.36 8.43
CA SER A 46 12.43 -6.42 9.38
C SER A 46 11.82 -7.65 8.71
N GLN A 47 11.14 -7.46 7.58
CA GLN A 47 10.43 -8.49 6.82
C GLN A 47 10.80 -8.36 5.33
N PRO A 48 11.95 -8.91 4.89
CA PRO A 48 12.45 -8.74 3.52
C PRO A 48 11.52 -9.27 2.43
N ASP A 49 10.69 -10.27 2.75
CA ASP A 49 9.75 -10.90 1.83
C ASP A 49 8.34 -10.29 1.91
N ALA A 50 8.15 -9.19 2.65
CA ALA A 50 6.85 -8.57 2.83
C ALA A 50 6.29 -8.01 1.51
N THR A 51 5.04 -8.36 1.21
CA THR A 51 4.31 -7.83 0.06
C THR A 51 3.64 -6.50 0.40
N PHE A 52 3.11 -5.81 -0.61
CA PHE A 52 2.31 -4.62 -0.39
C PHE A 52 0.99 -4.91 0.35
N ASP A 53 0.49 -6.15 0.32
CA ASP A 53 -0.65 -6.55 1.16
C ASP A 53 -0.26 -6.67 2.64
N ASP A 54 0.97 -7.09 2.95
CA ASP A 54 1.49 -7.11 4.31
C ASP A 54 1.68 -5.70 4.85
N LEU A 55 2.25 -4.80 4.03
CA LEU A 55 2.35 -3.37 4.34
C LEU A 55 0.96 -2.74 4.53
N ARG A 56 -0.05 -3.17 3.77
CA ARG A 56 -1.45 -2.76 3.99
C ARG A 56 -1.98 -3.25 5.33
N ARG A 57 -1.72 -4.49 5.73
CA ARG A 57 -2.23 -5.03 7.00
C ARG A 57 -1.54 -4.40 8.21
N GLN A 58 -0.24 -4.13 8.11
CA GLN A 58 0.58 -3.69 9.24
C GLN A 58 0.69 -2.16 9.33
N LEU A 59 0.87 -1.47 8.19
CA LEU A 59 1.03 -0.01 8.12
C LEU A 59 -0.13 0.72 7.47
N ARG A 60 -1.15 -0.02 7.01
CA ARG A 60 -2.35 0.55 6.39
C ARG A 60 -2.09 1.28 5.08
N LEU A 61 -1.04 0.87 4.35
CA LEU A 61 -0.78 1.31 2.97
C LEU A 61 -2.06 1.24 2.12
N GLY A 62 -2.51 2.40 1.63
CA GLY A 62 -3.69 2.53 0.76
C GLY A 62 -5.03 2.15 1.39
N MET A 63 -5.15 2.14 2.72
CA MET A 63 -6.45 1.90 3.40
C MET A 63 -7.30 3.17 3.58
N GLY A 64 -6.70 4.34 3.33
CA GLY A 64 -7.38 5.62 3.46
C GLY A 64 -8.36 5.90 2.31
N PRO A 65 -9.08 7.04 2.33
CA PRO A 65 -10.07 7.39 1.31
C PRO A 65 -9.54 7.43 -0.13
N CYS A 66 -8.24 7.69 -0.34
CA CYS A 66 -7.62 7.63 -1.68
C CYS A 66 -7.35 6.22 -2.19
N GLN A 67 -7.58 5.18 -1.37
CA GLN A 67 -7.48 3.76 -1.73
C GLN A 67 -6.18 3.32 -2.43
N GLY A 68 -5.07 4.00 -2.12
CA GLY A 68 -3.78 3.69 -2.72
C GLY A 68 -3.45 4.51 -3.97
N GLY A 69 -4.36 5.35 -4.47
CA GLY A 69 -4.18 6.19 -5.67
C GLY A 69 -2.88 6.98 -5.72
N PHE A 70 -2.40 7.47 -4.57
CA PHE A 70 -1.19 8.29 -4.49
C PHE A 70 0.03 7.60 -3.86
N CYS A 71 -0.20 6.60 -3.00
CA CYS A 71 0.89 5.97 -2.25
C CYS A 71 1.40 4.66 -2.86
N SER A 72 0.65 4.00 -3.74
CA SER A 72 1.06 2.72 -4.35
C SER A 72 2.32 2.85 -5.22
N MET A 73 2.35 3.85 -6.11
CA MET A 73 3.53 4.15 -6.95
C MET A 73 4.74 4.55 -6.12
N ARG A 74 4.52 5.35 -5.06
CA ARG A 74 5.60 5.75 -4.14
C ARG A 74 6.16 4.54 -3.39
N ALA A 75 5.30 3.63 -2.94
CA ALA A 75 5.73 2.37 -2.34
C ALA A 75 6.59 1.56 -3.31
N ALA A 76 6.16 1.38 -4.56
CA ALA A 76 6.96 0.72 -5.61
C ALA A 76 8.34 1.36 -5.80
N GLY A 77 8.38 2.70 -5.91
CA GLY A 77 9.63 3.44 -6.05
C GLY A 77 10.56 3.27 -4.83
N ILE A 78 10.04 3.37 -3.61
CA ILE A 78 10.84 3.19 -2.39
C ILE A 78 11.36 1.76 -2.29
N THR A 79 10.53 0.75 -2.54
CA THR A 79 10.94 -0.67 -2.53
C THR A 79 12.07 -0.92 -3.53
N GLN A 80 11.99 -0.34 -4.73
CA GLN A 80 13.06 -0.43 -5.73
C GLN A 80 14.34 0.28 -5.29
N GLN A 81 14.23 1.50 -4.73
CA GLN A 81 15.37 2.26 -4.19
C GLN A 81 16.10 1.51 -3.08
N MET A 82 15.36 0.73 -2.27
CA MET A 82 15.93 -0.12 -1.22
C MET A 82 16.58 -1.40 -1.76
N GLY A 83 16.59 -1.63 -3.08
CA GLY A 83 17.15 -2.84 -3.69
C GLY A 83 16.35 -4.11 -3.40
N ARG A 84 15.05 -3.99 -3.09
CA ARG A 84 14.17 -5.11 -2.73
C ARG A 84 13.46 -5.77 -3.93
N GLY A 85 13.85 -5.39 -5.13
CA GLY A 85 13.31 -5.93 -6.38
C GLY A 85 13.81 -5.13 -7.57
N ASP A 86 13.84 -5.76 -8.74
CA ASP A 86 14.00 -5.05 -10.00
C ASP A 86 12.69 -4.33 -10.37
N ALA A 87 12.73 -3.54 -11.46
CA ALA A 87 11.57 -2.78 -11.91
C ALA A 87 10.34 -3.68 -12.16
N ALA A 88 10.53 -4.83 -12.81
CA ALA A 88 9.46 -5.75 -13.13
C ALA A 88 8.79 -6.31 -11.86
N HIS A 89 9.60 -6.75 -10.90
CA HIS A 89 9.10 -7.28 -9.63
C HIS A 89 8.30 -6.24 -8.83
N VAL A 90 8.82 -5.02 -8.67
CA VAL A 90 8.11 -3.99 -7.87
C VAL A 90 6.84 -3.50 -8.56
N THR A 91 6.83 -3.42 -9.89
CA THR A 91 5.61 -3.06 -10.63
C THR A 91 4.56 -4.16 -10.54
N GLU A 92 4.97 -5.43 -10.48
CA GLU A 92 4.06 -6.56 -10.27
C GLU A 92 3.46 -6.54 -8.86
N LEU A 93 4.28 -6.30 -7.81
CA LEU A 93 3.79 -6.12 -6.44
C LEU A 93 2.74 -5.02 -6.35
N MET A 94 3.00 -3.89 -7.03
CA MET A 94 2.07 -2.77 -7.10
C MET A 94 0.78 -3.14 -7.85
N ARG A 95 0.88 -3.79 -9.01
CA ARG A 95 -0.26 -4.20 -9.83
C ARG A 95 -1.15 -5.18 -9.07
N LEU A 96 -0.57 -6.17 -8.39
CA LEU A 96 -1.29 -7.11 -7.53
C LEU A 96 -1.98 -6.42 -6.35
N PHE A 97 -1.31 -5.47 -5.71
CA PHE A 97 -1.90 -4.66 -4.65
C PHE A 97 -3.14 -3.89 -5.14
N LEU A 98 -3.05 -3.22 -6.29
CA LEU A 98 -4.17 -2.47 -6.87
C LEU A 98 -5.32 -3.41 -7.29
N LYS A 99 -5.01 -4.56 -7.91
CA LYS A 99 -6.00 -5.59 -8.24
C LYS A 99 -6.77 -6.07 -7.01
N ASN A 100 -6.06 -6.38 -5.93
CA ASN A 100 -6.68 -6.81 -4.67
C ASN A 100 -7.54 -5.69 -4.06
N ARG A 101 -7.11 -4.42 -4.19
CA ARG A 101 -7.91 -3.28 -3.73
C ARG A 101 -9.21 -3.12 -4.52
N TRP A 102 -9.14 -3.25 -5.85
CA TRP A 102 -10.27 -3.13 -6.76
C TRP A 102 -11.38 -4.14 -6.44
N ILE A 103 -11.01 -5.42 -6.26
CA ILE A 103 -11.96 -6.49 -5.96
C ILE A 103 -12.71 -6.20 -4.63
N GLY A 104 -12.02 -5.61 -3.65
CA GLY A 104 -12.62 -5.22 -2.38
C GLY A 104 -13.50 -3.96 -2.44
N LEU A 105 -13.31 -3.08 -3.43
CA LEU A 105 -14.12 -1.87 -3.60
C LEU A 105 -15.39 -2.15 -4.42
N TRP A 106 -15.26 -2.97 -5.46
CA TRP A 106 -16.31 -3.19 -6.46
C TRP A 106 -17.74 -3.38 -5.89
N PRO A 107 -17.97 -4.22 -4.86
CA PRO A 107 -19.32 -4.48 -4.36
C PRO A 107 -19.97 -3.30 -3.63
N ILE A 108 -19.20 -2.29 -3.22
CA ILE A 108 -19.67 -1.15 -2.43
C ILE A 108 -19.56 0.19 -3.17
N LEU A 109 -19.17 0.18 -4.46
CA LEU A 109 -18.97 1.39 -5.24
C LEU A 109 -20.26 2.18 -5.39
N TYR A 110 -20.34 3.30 -4.67
CA TYR A 110 -21.47 4.22 -4.75
C TYR A 110 -21.06 5.67 -4.47
N GLY A 111 -21.80 6.62 -5.06
CA GLY A 111 -21.69 8.04 -4.76
C GLY A 111 -20.27 8.61 -4.94
N ARG A 112 -19.74 9.23 -3.88
CA ARG A 112 -18.41 9.88 -3.90
C ARG A 112 -17.27 8.88 -4.07
N GLN A 113 -17.41 7.67 -3.52
CA GLN A 113 -16.39 6.64 -3.65
C GLN A 113 -16.23 6.20 -5.11
N ALA A 114 -17.34 6.04 -5.85
CA ALA A 114 -17.29 5.71 -7.27
C ALA A 114 -16.52 6.77 -8.10
N ARG A 115 -16.66 8.06 -7.76
CA ARG A 115 -15.90 9.14 -8.42
C ARG A 115 -14.40 9.05 -8.12
N GLN A 116 -14.03 8.80 -6.86
CA GLN A 116 -12.63 8.62 -6.48
C GLN A 116 -12.03 7.40 -7.20
N THR A 117 -12.76 6.28 -7.22
CA THR A 117 -12.30 5.06 -7.88
C THR A 117 -12.16 5.24 -9.40
N ALA A 118 -13.04 6.01 -10.05
CA ALA A 118 -12.87 6.36 -11.46
C ALA A 118 -11.63 7.24 -11.70
N LEU A 119 -11.33 8.18 -10.79
CA LEU A 119 -10.08 8.95 -10.86
C LEU A 119 -8.86 8.05 -10.68
N ASP A 120 -8.87 7.15 -9.71
CA ASP A 120 -7.78 6.22 -9.46
C ASP A 120 -7.54 5.33 -10.70
N ASP A 121 -8.61 4.81 -11.32
CA ASP A 121 -8.53 4.04 -12.57
C ASP A 121 -7.90 4.86 -13.71
N TRP A 122 -8.34 6.11 -13.92
CA TRP A 122 -7.73 6.98 -14.94
C TRP A 122 -6.27 7.29 -14.69
N ILE A 123 -5.87 7.44 -13.43
CA ILE A 123 -4.47 7.62 -13.06
C ILE A 123 -3.68 6.35 -13.40
N PHE A 124 -4.15 5.19 -12.98
CA PHE A 124 -3.38 3.96 -13.15
C PHE A 124 -3.34 3.47 -14.59
N GLN A 125 -4.47 3.43 -15.29
CA GLN A 125 -4.49 3.01 -16.69
C GLN A 125 -3.91 4.11 -17.59
N GLY A 126 -4.34 5.36 -17.42
CA GLY A 126 -4.02 6.44 -18.35
C GLY A 126 -2.62 7.04 -18.19
N ILE A 127 -2.14 7.22 -16.95
CA ILE A 127 -0.82 7.84 -16.69
C ILE A 127 0.27 6.79 -16.54
N TYR A 128 -0.04 5.69 -15.86
CA TYR A 128 0.95 4.67 -15.51
C TYR A 128 0.90 3.42 -16.38
N ASP A 129 -0.08 3.30 -17.28
CA ASP A 129 -0.19 2.20 -18.25
C ASP A 129 -0.10 0.81 -17.58
N ILE A 130 -0.75 0.66 -16.42
CA ILE A 130 -0.59 -0.52 -15.57
C ILE A 130 -1.05 -1.82 -16.24
N GLU A 131 -1.93 -1.74 -17.22
CA GLU A 131 -2.48 -2.85 -17.99
C GLU A 131 -1.43 -3.50 -18.91
N HIS A 132 -0.39 -2.76 -19.29
CA HIS A 132 0.70 -3.24 -20.14
C HIS A 132 1.98 -3.56 -19.36
N LEU A 133 1.93 -3.53 -18.02
CA LEU A 133 3.07 -3.91 -17.20
C LEU A 133 3.49 -5.37 -17.47
N PRO A 134 4.80 -5.66 -17.48
CA PRO A 134 5.28 -7.03 -17.62
C PRO A 134 4.77 -7.87 -16.45
N THR A 135 3.94 -8.87 -16.76
CA THR A 135 3.54 -9.87 -15.77
C THR A 135 4.65 -10.92 -15.65
N ALA A 136 4.97 -11.33 -14.42
CA ALA A 136 5.77 -12.53 -14.25
C ALA A 136 5.02 -13.72 -14.88
N ASP A 137 5.67 -14.47 -15.78
CA ASP A 137 5.07 -15.67 -16.39
C ASP A 137 4.52 -16.60 -15.29
N ASP A 138 3.25 -16.98 -15.41
CA ASP A 138 2.55 -17.92 -14.51
C ASP A 138 3.23 -19.30 -14.40
N SER A 139 4.28 -19.56 -15.19
CA SER A 139 5.04 -20.82 -15.22
C SER A 139 5.98 -21.02 -14.02
N ASN A 140 6.38 -19.96 -13.29
CA ASN A 140 7.31 -20.07 -12.16
C ASN A 140 6.66 -20.01 -10.77
N ASN A 141 5.36 -19.73 -10.67
CA ASN A 141 4.69 -19.53 -9.39
C ASN A 141 4.21 -20.84 -8.70
N SER A 142 4.47 -22.01 -9.30
CA SER A 142 4.17 -23.31 -8.68
C SER A 142 5.15 -23.72 -7.57
N LYS A 143 6.21 -22.94 -7.32
CA LYS A 143 7.25 -23.26 -6.32
C LYS A 143 7.28 -22.36 -5.08
N ALA A 144 6.55 -21.24 -5.07
CA ALA A 144 6.59 -20.27 -3.96
C ALA A 144 5.35 -20.33 -3.03
N VAL A 145 4.38 -21.19 -3.32
CA VAL A 145 3.22 -21.45 -2.45
C VAL A 145 3.35 -22.86 -1.85
N ARG A 146 4.29 -23.02 -0.92
CA ARG A 146 4.32 -24.10 0.07
C ARG A 146 4.86 -23.59 1.38
#